data_AF-A0A6L3N9Y2-F1
#
_entry.id   AF-A0A6L3N9Y2-F1
#
_cell.length_a   1.000
_cell.length_b   1.000
_cell.length_c   1.000
_cell.angle_alpha   90.00
_cell.angle_beta   90.00
_cell.angle_gamma   90.00
#
_symmetry.space_group_name_H-M   'P 1'
#
loop_
_entity.id
_entity.type
_entity.pdbx_description
1 polymer ?
#
loop_
_entity_poly.entity_id
_entity_poly.type
_entity_poly.pdbx_seq_one_letter_code
_entity_poly.pdbx_strand_id
1 'polypeptide(L)'
;ARVQAAAARVELRQALHSARYARLTLGWLEWLSALALPPADADDDAPPLRRHATKRVRRLFGHLYASPSLTSLDTAARHQVRIDAKRLRYALEFFASLASRRTRNETVKTLARVQSVLGEANDTIVALHHLEQLAAPAYQIGFVRGYGAALEQRAARDAETLLASLRPPKLDGKPPR
;
A
#
# COMPACT_ATOMS: atom_id res chain seq x y z
N ALA A 1 15.81 -10.20 21.49
CA ALA A 1 14.74 -9.21 21.21
C ALA A 1 15.00 -7.80 21.79
N ARG A 2 14.86 -7.52 23.10
CA ARG A 2 14.98 -6.13 23.64
C ARG A 2 16.36 -5.50 23.43
N VAL A 3 17.44 -6.26 23.62
CA VAL A 3 18.83 -5.78 23.40
C VAL A 3 19.09 -5.47 21.93
N GLN A 4 18.66 -6.34 21.00
CA GLN A 4 18.74 -6.10 19.56
C GLN A 4 17.92 -4.87 19.13
N ALA A 5 16.71 -4.70 19.67
CA ALA A 5 15.88 -3.52 19.41
C ALA A 5 16.55 -2.22 19.92
N ALA A 6 17.23 -2.26 21.06
CA ALA A 6 17.97 -1.12 21.57
C ALA A 6 19.18 -0.79 20.68
N ALA A 7 19.96 -1.81 20.28
CA ALA A 7 21.10 -1.65 19.38
C ALA A 7 20.66 -1.08 18.01
N ALA A 8 19.62 -1.64 17.40
CA ALA A 8 19.07 -1.16 16.13
C ALA A 8 18.56 0.30 16.22
N ARG A 9 17.99 0.72 17.37
CA ARG A 9 17.61 2.13 17.58
C ARG A 9 18.82 3.05 17.67
N VAL A 10 19.90 2.62 18.32
CA VAL A 10 21.15 3.40 18.39
C VAL A 10 21.75 3.54 16.99
N GLU A 11 21.82 2.46 16.23
CA GLU A 11 22.31 2.46 14.85
C GLU A 11 21.47 3.38 13.95
N LEU A 12 20.13 3.27 14.02
CA LEU A 12 19.22 4.16 13.30
C LEU A 12 19.46 5.63 13.66
N ARG A 13 19.61 5.94 14.96
CA ARG A 13 19.91 7.32 15.40
C ARG A 13 21.24 7.79 14.83
N GLN A 14 22.30 6.98 14.88
CA GLN A 14 23.59 7.35 14.31
C GLN A 14 23.49 7.57 12.79
N ALA A 15 22.77 6.71 12.08
CA ALA A 15 22.53 6.85 10.64
C ALA A 15 21.79 8.16 10.30
N LEU A 16 20.76 8.52 11.07
CA LEU A 16 20.00 9.77 10.90
C LEU A 16 20.81 11.02 11.26
N HIS A 17 21.76 10.95 12.20
CA HIS A 17 22.67 12.06 12.52
C HIS A 17 23.92 12.11 11.62
N SER A 18 24.04 11.20 10.65
CA SER A 18 25.21 11.17 9.77
C SER A 18 25.17 12.29 8.73
N ALA A 19 26.35 12.77 8.33
CA ALA A 19 26.49 13.71 7.21
C ALA A 19 25.90 13.15 5.90
N ARG A 20 25.90 11.80 5.73
CA ARG A 20 25.28 11.14 4.58
C ARG A 20 23.77 11.41 4.54
N TYR A 21 23.08 11.25 5.66
CA TYR A 21 21.64 11.50 5.73
C TYR A 21 21.33 12.99 5.54
N ALA A 22 22.11 13.88 6.17
CA ALA A 22 21.94 15.32 5.98
C ALA A 22 22.09 15.74 4.51
N ARG A 23 23.12 15.23 3.80
CA ARG A 23 23.31 15.49 2.37
C ARG A 23 22.16 14.95 1.51
N LEU A 24 21.65 13.76 1.82
CA LEU A 24 20.49 13.20 1.13
C LEU A 24 19.27 14.10 1.26
N THR A 25 18.95 14.54 2.49
CA THR A 25 17.80 15.39 2.75
C THR A 25 17.96 16.78 2.12
N LEU A 26 19.13 17.41 2.24
CA LEU A 26 19.40 18.72 1.66
C LEU A 26 19.36 18.66 0.13
N GLY A 27 20.01 17.67 -0.49
CA GLY A 27 19.97 17.50 -1.95
C GLY A 27 18.56 17.21 -2.47
N TRP A 28 17.75 16.47 -1.70
CA TRP A 28 16.34 16.26 -2.07
C TRP A 28 15.51 17.55 -1.98
N LEU A 29 15.72 18.37 -0.96
CA LEU A 29 15.05 19.68 -0.82
C LEU A 29 15.48 20.66 -1.90
N GLU A 30 16.76 20.71 -2.22
CA GLU A 30 17.31 21.53 -3.31
C GLU A 30 16.74 21.10 -4.67
N TRP A 31 16.64 19.79 -4.92
CA TRP A 31 15.99 19.29 -6.13
C TRP A 31 14.50 19.65 -6.18
N LEU A 32 13.79 19.56 -5.05
CA LEU A 32 12.38 19.97 -4.95
C LEU A 32 12.18 21.47 -5.16
N SER A 33 13.08 22.32 -4.68
CA SER A 33 12.98 23.77 -4.92
C SER A 33 13.34 24.13 -6.36
N ALA A 34 14.19 23.33 -7.01
CA ALA A 34 14.56 23.47 -8.42
C ALA A 34 13.50 22.92 -9.39
N LEU A 35 12.51 22.15 -8.91
CA LEU A 35 11.33 21.77 -9.69
C LEU A 35 10.49 23.03 -9.96
N ALA A 36 10.89 23.78 -10.99
CA ALA A 36 10.10 24.88 -11.52
C ALA A 36 8.76 24.30 -12.01
N LEU A 37 7.68 24.65 -11.31
CA LEU A 37 6.36 24.52 -11.88
C LEU A 37 6.34 25.42 -13.12
N PRO A 38 5.90 24.92 -14.29
CA PRO A 38 5.69 25.79 -15.44
C PRO A 38 4.84 26.99 -14.99
N PRO A 39 5.11 28.21 -15.49
CA PRO A 39 4.20 29.32 -15.24
C PRO A 39 2.78 28.87 -15.63
N ALA A 40 1.75 29.37 -14.92
CA ALA A 40 0.37 28.92 -15.11
C ALA A 40 -0.12 29.01 -16.58
N ASP A 41 0.59 29.81 -17.38
CA ASP A 41 0.32 30.15 -18.77
C ASP A 41 1.20 29.36 -19.77
N ALA A 42 2.08 28.47 -19.30
CA ALA A 42 2.91 27.61 -20.15
C ALA A 42 2.10 26.46 -20.75
N ASP A 43 1.81 26.57 -22.04
CA ASP A 43 1.39 25.54 -23.01
C ASP A 43 0.37 24.50 -22.50
N ASP A 44 -0.88 24.64 -22.96
CA ASP A 44 -2.07 23.84 -22.60
C ASP A 44 -2.03 22.38 -23.13
N ASP A 45 -0.89 21.95 -23.70
CA ASP A 45 -0.68 20.62 -24.27
C ASP A 45 -0.49 19.52 -23.20
N ALA A 46 -0.17 19.89 -21.96
CA ALA A 46 -0.16 18.95 -20.84
C ALA A 46 -1.60 18.50 -20.52
N PRO A 47 -1.89 17.17 -20.47
CA PRO A 47 -3.24 16.73 -20.17
C PRO A 47 -3.66 17.26 -18.80
N PRO A 48 -4.88 17.83 -18.66
CA PRO A 48 -5.34 18.38 -17.40
C PRO A 48 -5.11 17.38 -16.26
N LEU A 49 -4.66 17.83 -15.09
CA LEU A 49 -4.36 16.98 -13.93
C LEU A 49 -5.46 15.94 -13.70
N ARG A 50 -6.73 16.32 -13.88
CA ARG A 50 -7.90 15.43 -13.80
C ARG A 50 -7.87 14.30 -14.83
N ARG A 51 -7.51 14.56 -16.09
CA ARG A 51 -7.37 13.56 -17.15
C ARG A 51 -6.25 12.59 -16.82
N HIS A 52 -5.08 13.09 -16.40
CA HIS A 52 -3.96 12.25 -15.97
C HIS A 52 -4.34 11.37 -14.77
N ALA A 53 -4.89 11.97 -13.71
CA ALA A 53 -5.32 11.26 -12.51
C ALA A 53 -6.36 10.19 -12.83
N THR A 54 -7.33 10.50 -13.69
CA THR A 54 -8.39 9.56 -14.09
C THR A 54 -7.80 8.39 -14.85
N LYS A 55 -6.90 8.63 -15.82
CA LYS A 55 -6.21 7.56 -16.56
C LYS A 55 -5.40 6.67 -15.62
N ARG A 56 -4.65 7.26 -14.68
CA ARG A 56 -3.83 6.54 -13.70
C ARG A 56 -4.69 5.67 -12.77
N VAL A 57 -5.75 6.23 -12.21
CA VAL A 57 -6.67 5.51 -11.32
C VAL A 57 -7.42 4.40 -12.04
N ARG A 58 -7.91 4.63 -13.27
CA ARG A 58 -8.55 3.58 -14.08
C ARG A 58 -7.61 2.43 -14.38
N ARG A 59 -6.34 2.70 -14.71
CA ARG A 59 -5.33 1.66 -14.92
C ARG A 59 -5.11 0.83 -13.66
N LEU A 60 -4.87 1.48 -12.51
CA LEU A 60 -4.66 0.80 -11.23
C LEU A 60 -5.88 -0.03 -10.81
N PHE A 61 -7.09 0.51 -11.00
CA PHE A 61 -8.32 -0.21 -10.74
C PHE A 61 -8.49 -1.41 -11.68
N GLY A 62 -8.20 -1.24 -12.98
CA GLY A 62 -8.27 -2.32 -13.97
C GLY A 62 -7.32 -3.47 -13.64
N HIS A 63 -6.08 -3.19 -13.24
CA HIS A 63 -5.14 -4.22 -12.79
C HIS A 63 -5.67 -4.97 -11.56
N LEU A 64 -6.18 -4.24 -10.56
CA LEU A 64 -6.72 -4.86 -9.35
C LEU A 64 -7.95 -5.72 -9.65
N TYR A 65 -8.87 -5.22 -10.47
CA TYR A 65 -10.11 -5.90 -10.83
C TYR A 65 -9.89 -7.12 -11.75
N ALA A 66 -8.84 -7.10 -12.57
CA ALA A 66 -8.46 -8.22 -13.42
C ALA A 66 -7.72 -9.34 -12.66
N SER A 67 -7.52 -9.19 -11.34
CA SER A 67 -6.89 -10.24 -10.54
C SER A 67 -7.74 -11.52 -10.57
N PRO A 68 -7.12 -12.70 -10.77
CA PRO A 68 -7.82 -13.98 -10.61
C PRO A 68 -8.39 -14.12 -9.19
N SER A 69 -9.28 -15.09 -9.02
CA SER A 69 -9.82 -15.48 -7.71
C SER A 69 -8.68 -15.66 -6.68
N LEU A 70 -8.62 -14.82 -5.65
CA LEU A 70 -7.59 -14.88 -4.60
C LEU A 70 -7.56 -16.23 -3.86
N THR A 71 -8.68 -16.96 -3.85
CA THR A 71 -8.76 -18.30 -3.27
C THR A 71 -8.02 -19.36 -4.10
N SER A 72 -7.83 -19.13 -5.40
CA SER A 72 -7.00 -20.00 -6.26
C SER A 72 -5.54 -19.53 -6.37
N LEU A 73 -5.23 -18.31 -5.91
CA LEU A 73 -3.87 -17.77 -5.91
C LEU A 73 -3.01 -18.38 -4.80
N ASP A 74 -1.70 -18.42 -5.05
CA ASP A 74 -0.71 -18.67 -4.02
C ASP A 74 -0.47 -17.42 -3.15
N THR A 75 0.31 -17.59 -2.09
CA THR A 75 0.64 -16.51 -1.15
C THR A 75 1.33 -15.33 -1.82
N ALA A 76 2.24 -15.57 -2.78
CA ALA A 76 2.99 -14.52 -3.46
C ALA A 76 2.07 -13.67 -4.37
N ALA A 77 1.19 -14.31 -5.14
CA ALA A 77 0.22 -13.64 -5.98
C ALA A 77 -0.83 -12.87 -5.13
N ARG A 78 -1.28 -13.43 -3.99
CA ARG A 78 -2.11 -12.68 -3.02
C ARG A 78 -1.39 -11.44 -2.48
N HIS A 79 -0.09 -11.54 -2.20
CA HIS A 79 0.71 -10.40 -1.78
C HIS A 79 0.77 -9.31 -2.86
N GLN A 80 0.85 -9.70 -4.13
CA GLN A 80 0.81 -8.76 -5.25
C GLN A 80 -0.54 -8.01 -5.33
N VAL A 81 -1.67 -8.71 -5.16
CA VAL A 81 -3.01 -8.08 -5.07
C VAL A 81 -3.06 -7.05 -3.94
N ARG A 82 -2.46 -7.34 -2.78
CA ARG A 82 -2.35 -6.40 -1.65
C ARG A 82 -1.54 -5.15 -2.02
N ILE A 83 -0.43 -5.31 -2.75
CA ILE A 83 0.37 -4.19 -3.26
C ILE A 83 -0.45 -3.33 -4.21
N ASP A 84 -1.22 -3.93 -5.12
CA ASP A 84 -2.00 -3.19 -6.10
C ASP A 84 -3.19 -2.46 -5.46
N ALA A 85 -3.86 -3.08 -4.47
CA ALA A 85 -4.83 -2.40 -3.62
C ALA A 85 -4.22 -1.18 -2.90
N LYS A 86 -2.96 -1.29 -2.45
CA LYS A 86 -2.20 -0.18 -1.84
C LYS A 86 -1.87 0.94 -2.82
N ARG A 87 -1.40 0.59 -4.01
CA ARG A 87 -1.13 1.57 -5.06
C ARG A 87 -2.39 2.34 -5.43
N LEU A 88 -3.52 1.65 -5.57
CA LEU A 88 -4.80 2.30 -5.87
C LEU A 88 -5.25 3.21 -4.71
N ARG A 89 -5.19 2.74 -3.45
CA ARG A 89 -5.55 3.57 -2.30
C ARG A 89 -4.71 4.84 -2.21
N TYR A 90 -3.38 4.72 -2.30
CA TYR A 90 -2.47 5.86 -2.25
C TYR A 90 -2.70 6.83 -3.41
N ALA A 91 -3.01 6.34 -4.60
CA ALA A 91 -3.38 7.21 -5.72
C ALA A 91 -4.68 7.99 -5.43
N LEU A 92 -5.69 7.35 -4.83
CA LEU A 92 -6.95 8.01 -4.47
C LEU A 92 -6.79 9.01 -3.31
N GLU A 93 -5.90 8.73 -2.36
CA GLU A 93 -5.54 9.66 -1.28
C GLU A 93 -4.76 10.86 -1.82
N PHE A 94 -3.81 10.63 -2.71
CA PHE A 94 -3.05 11.69 -3.37
C PHE A 94 -3.95 12.61 -4.21
N PHE A 95 -4.91 12.04 -4.95
CA PHE A 95 -5.89 12.81 -5.74
C PHE A 95 -7.20 13.06 -4.99
N ALA A 96 -7.20 13.09 -3.65
CA ALA A 96 -8.42 13.20 -2.85
C ALA A 96 -9.25 14.45 -3.19
N SER A 97 -8.60 15.58 -3.50
CA SER A 97 -9.26 16.83 -3.91
C SER A 97 -10.05 16.69 -5.22
N LEU A 98 -9.66 15.76 -6.10
CA LEU A 98 -10.33 15.48 -7.37
C LEU A 98 -11.34 14.32 -7.26
N ALA A 99 -11.23 13.49 -6.23
CA ALA A 99 -12.07 12.33 -6.02
C ALA A 99 -13.51 12.71 -5.62
N SER A 100 -14.49 11.90 -6.06
CA SER A 100 -15.86 12.03 -5.58
C SER A 100 -15.95 11.72 -4.07
N ARG A 101 -16.96 12.27 -3.37
CA ARG A 101 -17.22 11.96 -1.95
C ARG A 101 -17.35 10.46 -1.72
N ARG A 102 -18.05 9.76 -2.62
CA ARG A 102 -18.20 8.30 -2.58
C ARG A 102 -16.85 7.58 -2.68
N THR A 103 -16.02 7.98 -3.64
CA THR A 103 -14.68 7.38 -3.81
C THR A 103 -13.80 7.58 -2.59
N ARG A 104 -13.80 8.78 -2.00
CA ARG A 104 -13.05 9.05 -0.76
C ARG A 104 -13.55 8.25 0.44
N ASN A 105 -14.86 8.12 0.60
CA ASN A 105 -15.42 7.58 1.83
C ASN A 105 -15.66 6.06 1.78
N GLU A 106 -16.06 5.54 0.62
CA GLU A 106 -16.41 4.13 0.46
C GLU A 106 -15.27 3.36 -0.20
N THR A 107 -14.80 3.80 -1.37
CA THR A 107 -13.78 3.05 -2.14
C THR A 107 -12.47 2.96 -1.37
N VAL A 108 -11.96 4.07 -0.84
CA VAL A 108 -10.74 4.07 0.00
C VAL A 108 -10.91 3.20 1.25
N LYS A 109 -12.08 3.25 1.89
CA LYS A 109 -12.39 2.42 3.08
C LYS A 109 -12.40 0.93 2.75
N THR A 110 -13.02 0.53 1.65
CA THR A 110 -13.01 -0.87 1.20
C THR A 110 -11.60 -1.32 0.85
N LEU A 111 -10.80 -0.49 0.15
CA LEU A 111 -9.40 -0.81 -0.14
C LEU A 111 -8.56 -0.97 1.12
N ALA A 112 -8.78 -0.13 2.15
CA ALA A 112 -8.13 -0.28 3.44
C ALA A 112 -8.50 -1.61 4.10
N ARG A 113 -9.76 -2.04 4.03
CA ARG A 113 -10.19 -3.36 4.55
C ARG A 113 -9.55 -4.52 3.81
N VAL A 114 -9.47 -4.46 2.46
CA VAL A 114 -8.76 -5.47 1.66
C VAL A 114 -7.30 -5.60 2.12
N GLN A 115 -6.63 -4.46 2.36
CA GLN A 115 -5.26 -4.47 2.86
C GLN A 115 -5.11 -5.06 4.25
N SER A 116 -6.03 -4.74 5.17
CA SER A 116 -6.00 -5.25 6.54
C SER A 116 -6.14 -6.78 6.54
N VAL A 117 -7.15 -7.30 5.85
CA VAL A 117 -7.42 -8.75 5.79
C VAL A 117 -6.26 -9.52 5.15
N LEU A 118 -5.73 -9.03 4.02
CA LEU A 118 -4.55 -9.66 3.39
C LEU A 118 -3.26 -9.41 4.18
N GLY A 119 -3.22 -8.37 5.00
CA GLY A 119 -2.10 -8.05 5.89
C GLY A 119 -2.01 -9.02 7.06
N GLU A 120 -3.14 -9.32 7.72
CA GLU A 120 -3.21 -10.27 8.83
C GLU A 120 -2.66 -11.65 8.43
N ALA A 121 -3.02 -12.12 7.23
CA ALA A 121 -2.47 -13.35 6.66
C ALA A 121 -0.94 -13.26 6.48
N ASN A 122 -0.44 -12.17 5.90
CA ASN A 122 0.99 -11.95 5.72
C ASN A 122 1.77 -11.87 7.05
N ASP A 123 1.15 -11.31 8.10
CA ASP A 123 1.76 -11.19 9.42
C ASP A 123 2.03 -12.57 10.05
N THR A 124 1.23 -13.60 9.71
CA THR A 124 1.51 -14.97 10.18
C THR A 124 2.77 -15.57 9.56
N ILE A 125 3.08 -15.23 8.30
CA ILE A 125 4.33 -15.65 7.64
C ILE A 125 5.53 -14.98 8.31
N VAL A 126 5.42 -13.68 8.59
CA VAL A 126 6.46 -12.92 9.31
C VAL A 126 6.65 -13.47 10.73
N ALA A 127 5.55 -13.77 11.43
CA ALA A 127 5.59 -14.39 12.76
C ALA A 127 6.27 -15.76 12.73
N LEU A 128 5.95 -16.61 11.74
CA LEU A 128 6.58 -17.90 11.55
C LEU A 128 8.10 -17.76 11.36
N HIS A 129 8.53 -16.84 10.49
CA HIS A 129 9.94 -16.58 10.26
C HIS A 129 10.67 -16.14 11.54
N HIS A 130 10.05 -15.28 12.35
CA HIS A 130 10.62 -14.88 13.63
C HIS A 130 10.69 -16.02 14.64
N LEU A 131 9.69 -16.90 14.70
CA LEU A 131 9.72 -18.08 15.57
C LEU A 131 10.84 -19.04 15.17
N GLU A 132 11.06 -19.24 13.87
CA GLU A 132 12.17 -20.05 13.35
C GLU A 132 13.53 -19.44 13.72
N GLN A 133 13.70 -18.12 13.58
CA GLN A 133 14.92 -17.41 13.98
C GLN A 133 15.19 -17.46 15.49
N LEU A 134 14.14 -17.53 16.30
CA LEU A 134 14.25 -17.63 17.76
C LEU A 134 14.36 -19.07 18.26
N ALA A 135 14.48 -20.05 17.35
CA ALA A 135 14.52 -21.47 17.66
C ALA A 135 13.34 -21.91 18.57
N ALA A 136 12.14 -21.40 18.28
CA ALA A 136 10.94 -21.72 19.05
C ALA A 136 10.65 -23.23 19.02
N PRO A 137 10.00 -23.78 20.07
CA PRO A 137 9.62 -25.19 20.09
C PRO A 137 8.77 -25.59 18.88
N ALA A 138 8.97 -26.82 18.39
CA ALA A 138 8.30 -27.34 17.19
C ALA A 138 6.76 -27.24 17.25
N TYR A 139 6.15 -27.38 18.43
CA TYR A 139 4.70 -27.24 18.60
C TYR A 139 4.20 -25.81 18.33
N GLN A 140 4.99 -24.78 18.67
CA GLN A 140 4.63 -23.38 18.41
C GLN A 140 4.73 -23.05 16.92
N ILE A 141 5.80 -23.54 16.28
CA ILE A 141 5.99 -23.43 14.82
C ILE A 141 4.84 -24.14 14.09
N GLY A 142 4.50 -25.36 14.52
CA GLY A 142 3.38 -26.13 13.97
C GLY A 142 2.03 -25.43 14.13
N PHE A 143 1.76 -24.86 15.32
CA PHE A 143 0.55 -24.09 15.59
C PHE A 143 0.44 -22.87 14.65
N VAL A 144 1.49 -22.05 14.55
CA VAL A 144 1.46 -20.84 13.69
C VAL A 144 1.34 -21.21 12.21
N ARG A 145 1.99 -22.29 11.76
CA ARG A 145 1.81 -22.81 10.39
C ARG A 145 0.36 -23.19 10.10
N GLY A 146 -0.25 -23.99 10.98
CA GLY A 146 -1.64 -24.43 10.82
C GLY A 146 -2.64 -23.28 10.89
N TYR A 147 -2.49 -22.40 11.89
CA TYR A 147 -3.30 -21.21 12.05
C TYR A 147 -3.15 -20.25 10.86
N GLY A 148 -1.92 -20.01 10.41
CA GLY A 148 -1.61 -19.16 9.26
C GLY A 148 -2.25 -19.66 7.97
N ALA A 149 -2.17 -20.97 7.70
CA ALA A 149 -2.80 -21.56 6.52
C ALA A 149 -4.34 -21.37 6.51
N ALA A 150 -4.99 -21.55 7.66
CA ALA A 150 -6.44 -21.30 7.79
C ALA A 150 -6.79 -19.82 7.62
N LEU A 151 -5.97 -18.92 8.20
CA LEU A 151 -6.16 -17.48 8.09
C LEU A 151 -5.97 -16.99 6.65
N GLU A 152 -4.97 -17.50 5.92
CA GLU A 152 -4.76 -17.16 4.51
C GLU A 152 -5.98 -17.48 3.65
N GLN A 153 -6.59 -18.66 3.82
CA GLN A 153 -7.78 -19.04 3.06
C GLN A 153 -8.98 -18.15 3.39
N ARG A 154 -9.19 -17.86 4.68
CA ARG A 154 -10.25 -16.92 5.10
C ARG A 154 -10.01 -15.53 4.54
N ALA A 155 -8.79 -15.02 4.66
CA ALA A 155 -8.40 -13.72 4.17
C ALA A 155 -8.61 -13.59 2.66
N ALA A 156 -8.31 -14.63 1.89
CA ALA A 156 -8.56 -14.68 0.45
C ALA A 156 -10.06 -14.51 0.13
N ARG A 157 -10.96 -15.25 0.81
CA ARG A 157 -12.42 -15.16 0.61
C ARG A 157 -12.99 -13.80 1.01
N ASP A 158 -12.56 -13.29 2.16
CA ASP A 158 -12.99 -11.99 2.67
C ASP A 158 -12.53 -10.87 1.73
N ALA A 159 -11.28 -10.93 1.25
CA ALA A 159 -10.74 -9.98 0.28
C ALA A 159 -11.43 -10.07 -1.08
N GLU A 160 -11.74 -11.25 -1.60
CA GLU A 160 -12.54 -11.42 -2.83
C GLU A 160 -13.90 -10.75 -2.70
N THR A 161 -14.61 -11.00 -1.59
CA THR A 161 -15.92 -10.42 -1.33
C THR A 161 -15.85 -8.89 -1.31
N LEU A 162 -14.81 -8.34 -0.67
CA LEU A 162 -14.57 -6.90 -0.63
C LEU A 162 -14.23 -6.34 -2.02
N LEU A 163 -13.37 -7.02 -2.79
CA LEU A 163 -13.00 -6.61 -4.15
C LEU A 163 -14.21 -6.64 -5.09
N ALA A 164 -15.07 -7.65 -4.99
CA ALA A 164 -16.31 -7.75 -5.77
C ALA A 164 -17.28 -6.61 -5.45
N SER A 165 -17.26 -6.07 -4.23
CA SER A 165 -18.06 -4.90 -3.85
C SER A 165 -17.52 -3.56 -4.39
N LEU A 166 -16.29 -3.52 -4.91
CA LEU A 166 -15.67 -2.30 -5.39
C LEU A 166 -16.34 -1.79 -6.66
N ARG A 167 -16.80 -0.55 -6.60
CA ARG A 167 -17.23 0.20 -7.79
C ARG A 167 -16.06 0.99 -8.36
N PRO A 168 -16.01 1.21 -9.69
CA PRO A 168 -15.02 2.06 -10.32
C PRO A 168 -14.87 3.41 -9.60
N PRO A 169 -13.65 3.82 -9.22
CA PRO A 169 -13.40 5.11 -8.61
C PRO A 169 -13.73 6.24 -9.59
N LYS A 170 -14.30 7.34 -9.09
CA LYS A 170 -14.62 8.53 -9.90
C LYS A 170 -13.83 9.74 -9.39
N LEU A 171 -13.19 10.45 -10.33
CA LEU A 171 -12.46 11.69 -10.09
C LEU A 171 -13.18 12.88 -10.73
N ASP A 172 -14.46 13.02 -10.41
CA ASP A 172 -15.38 14.09 -10.82
C ASP A 172 -15.73 15.02 -9.65
N GLY A 173 -14.97 14.97 -8.55
CA GLY A 173 -15.11 15.88 -7.43
C GLY A 173 -14.93 17.33 -7.90
N LYS A 174 -15.85 18.21 -7.47
CA LYS A 174 -15.63 19.66 -7.52
C LYS A 174 -14.46 19.99 -6.58
N PRO A 175 -13.48 20.80 -7.00
CA PRO A 175 -12.45 21.28 -6.09
C PRO A 175 -13.12 22.02 -4.92
N PRO A 176 -12.53 21.97 -3.70
CA PRO A 176 -13.00 22.82 -2.61
C PRO A 176 -13.00 24.28 -3.09
N ARG A 177 -14.10 25.00 -2.79
CA ARG A 177 -14.18 26.45 -2.99
C ARG A 177 -13.20 27.16 -2.07
#